data_AF-A0A387AUD8-F1
#
_entry.id   AF-A0A387AUD8-F1
#
_cell.length_a   1.000
_cell.length_b   1.000
_cell.length_c   1.000
_cell.angle_alpha   90.00
_cell.angle_beta   90.00
_cell.angle_gamma   90.00
#
_symmetry.space_group_name_H-M   'P 1'
#
loop_
_entity.id
_entity.type
_entity.pdbx_description
1 polymer ?
#
loop_
_entity_poly.entity_id
_entity_poly.type
_entity_poly.pdbx_seq_one_letter_code
_entity_poly.pdbx_strand_id
1 'polypeptide(L)'
;MKKSATSYSFLIALLGVLLGVLALLLHVSAVKISNVFFILGLLCILVGCICLVAKGHLFTGWRIFHRKGDNERFENEKIPAKEIGHIKNSKIVVNLPARVTLLIGVIWVVFAIIITI
;
A
#
# COMPACT_ATOMS: atom_id res chain seq x y z
N MET A 1 5.87 20.96 -14.90
CA MET A 1 5.35 19.59 -15.18
C MET A 1 5.25 18.79 -13.88
N LYS A 2 4.06 18.63 -13.28
CA LYS A 2 3.86 17.71 -12.14
C LYS A 2 3.88 16.28 -12.68
N LYS A 3 5.00 15.55 -12.51
CA LYS A 3 5.02 14.11 -12.80
C LYS A 3 3.97 13.44 -11.90
N SER A 4 2.93 12.88 -12.53
CA SER A 4 1.84 12.18 -11.83
C SER A 4 2.37 10.89 -11.22
N ALA A 5 1.85 10.47 -10.06
CA ALA A 5 2.18 9.19 -9.41
C ALA A 5 2.20 8.00 -10.37
N THR A 6 1.30 8.03 -11.37
CA THR A 6 1.19 7.00 -12.40
C THR A 6 2.48 6.84 -13.19
N SER A 7 3.15 7.93 -13.58
CA SER A 7 4.42 7.86 -14.32
C SER A 7 5.52 7.17 -13.52
N TYR A 8 5.58 7.39 -12.21
CA TYR A 8 6.55 6.74 -11.33
C TYR A 8 6.24 5.25 -11.16
N SER A 9 4.96 4.90 -10.99
CA SER A 9 4.54 3.50 -10.92
C SER A 9 4.94 2.71 -12.17
N PHE A 10 4.71 3.27 -13.36
CA PHE A 10 5.09 2.61 -14.61
C PHE A 10 6.60 2.47 -14.76
N LEU A 11 7.39 3.49 -14.38
CA LEU A 11 8.85 3.40 -14.43
C LEU A 11 9.39 2.29 -13.51
N ILE A 12 8.88 2.20 -12.28
CA ILE A 12 9.30 1.17 -11.32
C ILE A 12 8.87 -0.22 -11.81
N ALA A 13 7.63 -0.35 -12.30
CA ALA A 13 7.13 -1.60 -12.83
C ALA A 13 7.96 -2.08 -14.04
N LEU A 14 8.29 -1.17 -14.96
CA LEU A 14 9.12 -1.44 -16.13
C LEU A 14 10.53 -1.88 -15.73
N LEU A 15 11.14 -1.21 -14.75
CA LEU A 15 12.46 -1.60 -14.23
C LEU A 15 12.42 -3.03 -13.66
N GLY A 16 11.37 -3.38 -12.94
CA GLY A 16 11.15 -4.75 -12.45
C GLY A 16 11.10 -5.76 -13.58
N VAL A 17 10.31 -5.49 -14.63
CA VAL A 17 10.20 -6.36 -15.81
C VAL A 17 11.56 -6.55 -16.51
N LEU A 18 12.33 -5.47 -16.68
CA LEU A 18 13.67 -5.54 -17.25
C LEU A 18 14.61 -6.44 -16.44
N LEU A 19 14.56 -6.37 -15.11
CA LEU A 19 15.32 -7.27 -14.25
C LEU A 19 14.87 -8.73 -14.41
N GLY A 20 13.57 -8.98 -14.57
CA GLY A 20 13.03 -10.30 -14.87
C GLY A 20 13.54 -10.87 -16.19
N VAL A 21 13.57 -10.05 -17.25
CA VAL A 21 14.14 -10.44 -18.55
C VAL A 21 15.64 -10.71 -18.46
N LEU A 22 16.37 -9.90 -17.69
CA LEU A 22 17.80 -10.13 -17.44
C LEU A 22 18.03 -11.46 -16.69
N ALA A 23 17.16 -11.82 -15.73
CA ALA A 23 17.23 -13.09 -15.03
C ALA A 23 16.96 -14.29 -15.97
N LEU A 24 16.05 -14.15 -16.94
CA LEU A 24 15.84 -15.16 -17.99
C LEU A 24 17.10 -15.35 -18.84
N LEU A 25 17.76 -14.26 -19.24
CA LEU A 25 19.03 -14.31 -19.98
C LEU A 25 20.15 -15.03 -19.21
N LEU A 26 20.10 -14.98 -17.88
CA LEU A 26 21.01 -15.70 -16.98
C LEU A 26 20.58 -17.17 -16.71
N HIS A 27 19.67 -17.72 -17.51
CA HIS A 27 19.14 -19.09 -17.38
C HIS A 27 18.43 -19.39 -16.06
N VAL A 28 17.91 -18.37 -15.35
CA VAL A 28 17.02 -18.60 -14.21
C VAL A 28 15.68 -19.15 -14.72
N SER A 29 15.12 -20.16 -14.06
CA SER A 29 13.85 -20.74 -14.47
C SER A 29 12.71 -19.72 -14.43
N ALA A 30 11.88 -19.73 -15.48
CA ALA A 30 10.72 -18.84 -15.58
C ALA A 30 9.78 -18.94 -14.35
N VAL A 31 9.63 -20.15 -13.80
CA VAL A 31 8.86 -20.42 -12.58
C VAL A 31 9.41 -19.65 -11.37
N LYS A 32 10.74 -19.62 -11.18
CA LYS A 32 11.35 -18.86 -10.07
C LYS A 32 11.13 -17.38 -10.23
N ILE A 33 11.24 -16.86 -11.45
CA ILE A 33 11.01 -15.45 -11.75
C ILE A 33 9.56 -15.09 -11.46
N SER A 34 8.60 -15.87 -11.96
CA SER A 34 7.18 -15.68 -11.69
C SER A 34 6.88 -15.64 -10.19
N ASN A 35 7.41 -16.60 -9.41
CA ASN A 35 7.22 -16.62 -7.96
C ASN A 35 7.75 -15.36 -7.26
N VAL A 36 8.90 -14.85 -7.69
CA VAL A 36 9.46 -13.59 -7.17
C VAL A 36 8.56 -12.41 -7.51
N PHE A 37 8.10 -12.29 -8.76
CA PHE A 37 7.15 -11.24 -9.16
C PHE A 37 5.84 -11.32 -8.37
N PHE A 38 5.34 -12.53 -8.13
CA PHE A 38 4.11 -12.76 -7.38
C PHE A 38 4.25 -12.32 -5.92
N ILE A 39 5.33 -12.74 -5.24
CA ILE A 39 5.58 -12.39 -3.84
C ILE A 39 5.80 -10.88 -3.69
N LEU A 40 6.62 -10.27 -4.56
CA LEU A 40 6.87 -8.84 -4.52
C LEU A 40 5.61 -8.04 -4.85
N GLY A 41 4.82 -8.50 -5.82
CA GLY A 41 3.55 -7.91 -6.19
C GLY A 41 2.55 -7.93 -5.01
N LEU A 42 2.43 -9.06 -4.34
CA LEU A 42 1.61 -9.21 -3.12
C LEU A 42 2.08 -8.28 -1.99
N LEU A 43 3.39 -8.19 -1.76
CA LEU A 43 3.94 -7.31 -0.73
C LEU A 43 3.60 -5.84 -1.03
N CYS A 44 3.72 -5.41 -2.29
CA CYS A 44 3.32 -4.07 -2.70
C CYS A 44 1.81 -3.82 -2.49
N ILE A 45 0.95 -4.79 -2.82
CA ILE A 45 -0.50 -4.70 -2.56
C ILE A 45 -0.76 -4.54 -1.06
N LEU A 46 -0.11 -5.37 -0.24
CA LEU A 46 -0.27 -5.34 1.21
C LEU A 46 0.15 -3.99 1.81
N VAL A 47 1.30 -3.45 1.41
CA VAL A 47 1.75 -2.11 1.81
C VAL A 47 0.78 -1.03 1.33
N GLY A 48 0.24 -1.16 0.12
CA GLY A 48 -0.78 -0.28 -0.41
C GLY A 48 -2.07 -0.28 0.40
N CYS A 49 -2.57 -1.45 0.78
CA CYS A 49 -3.71 -1.61 1.67
C CYS A 49 -3.44 -0.98 3.05
N ILE A 50 -2.27 -1.21 3.65
CA ILE A 50 -1.89 -0.56 4.91
C ILE A 50 -1.90 0.96 4.75
N CYS A 51 -1.33 1.48 3.67
CA CYS A 51 -1.31 2.92 3.40
C CYS A 51 -2.72 3.51 3.19
N LEU A 52 -3.64 2.76 2.58
CA LEU A 52 -5.04 3.15 2.47
C LEU A 52 -5.72 3.19 3.83
N VAL A 53 -5.61 2.12 4.61
CA VAL A 53 -6.27 1.98 5.91
C VAL A 53 -5.72 3.00 6.92
N ALA A 54 -4.40 3.19 6.95
CA ALA A 54 -3.73 4.15 7.81
C ALA A 54 -4.23 5.59 7.58
N LYS A 55 -4.54 5.94 6.33
CA LYS A 55 -5.02 7.28 5.98
C LYS A 55 -6.54 7.39 5.95
N GLY A 56 -7.27 6.28 5.81
CA GLY A 56 -8.73 6.23 5.80
C GLY A 56 -9.38 6.49 7.16
N HIS A 57 -8.65 7.04 8.12
CA HIS A 57 -9.12 7.34 9.46
C HIS A 57 -9.75 6.13 10.20
N LEU A 58 -9.56 4.89 9.70
CA LEU A 58 -10.10 3.67 10.29
C LEU A 58 -9.51 3.39 11.69
N PHE A 59 -8.29 3.89 11.93
CA PHE A 59 -7.66 3.86 13.25
C PHE A 59 -7.99 5.08 14.13
N THR A 60 -8.73 6.08 13.63
CA THR A 60 -9.18 7.19 14.50
C THR A 60 -10.21 6.65 15.50
N GLY A 61 -9.84 6.70 16.78
CA GLY A 61 -10.60 6.11 17.88
C GLY A 61 -10.22 4.67 18.26
N TRP A 62 -9.33 3.97 17.53
CA TRP A 62 -8.87 2.61 17.92
C TRP A 62 -7.99 2.65 19.17
N ARG A 63 -7.13 3.66 19.28
CA ARG A 63 -6.33 3.90 20.48
C ARG A 63 -6.34 5.39 20.75
N ILE A 64 -7.03 5.80 21.81
CA ILE A 64 -6.96 7.17 22.34
C ILE A 64 -5.50 7.38 22.76
N PHE A 65 -4.70 8.02 21.92
CA PHE A 65 -3.31 8.30 22.23
C PHE A 65 -3.28 9.37 23.32
N HIS A 66 -2.70 9.04 24.47
CA HIS A 66 -2.38 10.01 25.51
C HIS A 66 -1.48 11.09 24.90
N ARG A 67 -1.79 12.35 25.15
CA ARG A 67 -0.82 13.41 24.88
C ARG A 67 0.32 13.22 25.87
N LYS A 68 1.57 13.25 25.39
CA LYS A 68 2.76 13.06 26.25
C LYS A 68 2.77 14.18 27.29
N GLY A 69 2.36 13.88 28.53
CA GLY A 69 2.19 14.85 29.62
C GLY A 69 0.88 14.71 30.42
N ASP A 70 -0.11 13.93 29.96
CA ASP A 70 -1.31 13.64 30.74
C ASP A 70 -1.07 12.49 31.73
N ASN A 71 -1.11 12.80 33.04
CA ASN A 71 -0.87 11.86 34.13
C ASN A 71 -2.18 11.30 34.75
N GLU A 72 -3.35 11.75 34.31
CA GLU A 72 -4.63 11.35 34.92
C GLU A 72 -5.54 10.70 33.88
N ARG A 73 -5.92 9.44 34.14
CA ARG A 73 -7.07 8.84 33.45
C ARG A 73 -8.32 9.57 33.93
N PHE A 74 -8.82 10.51 33.15
CA PHE A 74 -10.21 10.88 33.27
C PHE A 74 -11.05 9.74 32.70
N GLU A 75 -11.33 8.76 33.55
CA GLU A 75 -12.24 7.62 33.27
C GLU A 75 -13.65 8.09 32.83
N ASN A 76 -13.95 9.39 33.01
CA ASN A 76 -15.20 10.06 32.70
C ASN A 76 -15.11 11.10 31.57
N GLU A 77 -13.98 11.23 30.86
CA GLU A 77 -13.90 12.18 29.76
C GLU A 77 -14.78 11.72 28.60
N LYS A 78 -15.87 12.46 28.36
CA LYS A 78 -16.82 12.14 27.29
C LYS A 78 -16.10 12.20 25.96
N ILE A 79 -15.93 11.04 25.35
CA ILE A 79 -15.44 10.90 23.98
C ILE A 79 -16.33 11.77 23.08
N PRO A 80 -15.78 12.70 22.27
CA PRO A 80 -16.55 13.53 21.35
C PRO A 80 -17.06 12.70 20.16
N ALA A 81 -18.10 11.89 20.41
CA ALA A 81 -18.63 10.91 19.47
C ALA A 81 -19.08 11.53 18.12
N LYS A 82 -19.60 12.77 18.15
CA LYS A 82 -20.02 13.50 16.95
C LYS A 82 -18.84 13.87 16.05
N GLU A 83 -17.72 14.28 16.63
CA GLU A 83 -16.51 14.67 15.91
C GLU A 83 -15.80 13.44 15.32
N ILE A 84 -15.65 12.38 16.13
CA ILE A 84 -15.10 11.10 15.67
C ILE A 84 -15.98 10.49 14.57
N GLY A 85 -17.30 10.54 14.73
CA GLY A 85 -18.25 10.09 13.72
C GLY A 85 -18.10 10.84 12.39
N HIS A 86 -17.91 12.16 12.44
CA HIS A 86 -17.68 12.96 11.24
C HIS A 86 -16.36 12.61 10.55
N ILE A 87 -15.28 12.42 11.31
CA ILE A 87 -13.96 12.03 10.77
C ILE A 87 -14.02 10.62 10.15
N LYS A 88 -14.67 9.66 10.80
CA LYS A 88 -14.86 8.30 10.26
C LYS A 88 -15.74 8.27 9.01
N ASN A 89 -16.65 9.24 8.86
CA ASN A 89 -17.52 9.36 7.69
C ASN A 89 -16.89 10.21 6.56
N SER A 90 -15.63 10.63 6.71
CA SER A 90 -14.89 11.30 5.64
C SER A 90 -14.60 10.35 4.48
N LYS A 91 -14.46 10.91 3.28
CA LYS A 91 -14.22 10.13 2.07
C LYS A 91 -12.90 9.37 2.18
N ILE A 92 -12.90 8.09 1.80
CA ILE A 92 -11.66 7.31 1.69
C ILE A 92 -10.80 7.92 0.58
N VAL A 93 -9.71 8.59 0.95
CA VAL A 93 -8.80 9.22 0.00
C VAL A 93 -7.64 8.25 -0.31
N VAL A 94 -7.57 7.79 -1.55
CA VAL A 94 -6.42 7.03 -2.04
C VAL A 94 -5.21 7.96 -2.09
N ASN A 95 -4.26 7.74 -1.19
CA ASN A 95 -3.06 8.55 -1.11
C ASN A 95 -2.07 8.19 -2.24
N LEU A 96 -1.11 9.09 -2.50
CA LEU A 96 -0.07 8.89 -3.49
C LEU A 96 0.71 7.56 -3.30
N PRO A 97 1.22 7.23 -2.10
CA PRO A 97 2.00 6.00 -1.92
C PRO A 97 1.16 4.74 -2.13
N ALA A 98 -0.08 4.68 -1.62
CA ALA A 98 -0.99 3.56 -1.83
C ALA A 98 -1.33 3.40 -3.31
N ARG A 99 -1.60 4.49 -4.02
CA ARG A 99 -1.84 4.43 -5.47
C ARG A 99 -0.65 3.82 -6.19
N VAL A 100 0.57 4.22 -5.81
CA VAL A 100 1.79 3.74 -6.46
C VAL A 100 2.02 2.26 -6.18
N THR A 101 1.96 1.84 -4.92
CA THR A 101 2.23 0.45 -4.51
C THR A 101 1.14 -0.51 -4.97
N LEU A 102 -0.13 -0.12 -4.93
CA LEU A 102 -1.22 -0.93 -5.46
C LEU A 102 -1.08 -1.14 -6.97
N LEU A 103 -0.77 -0.09 -7.72
CA LEU A 103 -0.66 -0.17 -9.18
C LEU A 103 0.54 -1.05 -9.61
N ILE A 104 1.70 -0.87 -8.96
CA ILE A 104 2.87 -1.74 -9.20
C ILE A 104 2.54 -3.18 -8.83
N GLY A 105 1.92 -3.39 -7.66
CA GLY A 105 1.59 -4.72 -7.16
C GLY A 105 0.64 -5.48 -8.09
N VAL A 106 -0.42 -4.83 -8.57
CA VAL A 106 -1.35 -5.41 -9.55
C VAL A 106 -0.64 -5.77 -10.85
N ILE A 107 0.20 -4.88 -11.40
CA ILE A 107 0.95 -5.15 -12.63
C ILE A 107 1.84 -6.39 -12.45
N TRP A 108 2.62 -6.46 -11.36
CA TRP A 108 3.54 -7.58 -11.13
C TRP A 108 2.83 -8.90 -10.89
N VAL A 109 1.68 -8.91 -10.19
CA VAL A 109 0.87 -10.13 -10.03
C VAL A 109 0.31 -10.59 -11.37
N VAL A 110 -0.21 -9.69 -12.20
CA VAL A 110 -0.71 -10.03 -13.54
C VAL A 110 0.41 -10.61 -14.42
N PHE A 111 1.60 -9.99 -14.41
CA PHE A 111 2.76 -10.53 -15.12
C PHE A 111 3.18 -11.90 -14.61
N ALA A 112 3.21 -12.12 -13.29
CA ALA A 112 3.52 -13.42 -12.73
C ALA A 112 2.54 -14.49 -13.22
N ILE A 113 1.23 -14.20 -13.21
CA ILE A 113 0.21 -15.14 -13.70
C ILE A 113 0.43 -15.45 -15.19
N ILE A 114 0.70 -14.44 -16.01
CA ILE A 114 0.96 -14.62 -17.46
C ILE A 114 2.21 -15.48 -17.70
N ILE A 115 3.28 -15.33 -16.90
CA ILE A 115 4.51 -16.13 -17.04
C ILE A 115 4.30 -17.57 -16.58
N THR A 116 3.39 -17.80 -15.63
CA THR A 116 3.10 -19.13 -15.08
C THR A 116 2.25 -19.99 -16.01
N ILE A 117 1.31 -19.37 -16.74
CA ILE A 117 0.44 -20.05 -17.72
C ILE A 117 1.23 -20.36 -18.99
#